data_AF-A0A383EF46-F1
#
_entry.id   AF-A0A383EF46-F1
#
_cell.length_a   1.000
_cell.length_b   1.000
_cell.length_c   1.000
_cell.angle_alpha   90.00
_cell.angle_beta   90.00
_cell.angle_gamma   90.00
#
_symmetry.space_group_name_H-M   'P 1'
#
loop_
_entity.id
_entity.type
_entity.pdbx_description
1 polymer ?
#
loop_
_entity_poly.entity_id
_entity_poly.type
_entity_poly.pdbx_seq_one_letter_code
_entity_poly.pdbx_strand_id
1 'polypeptide(L)'
;METTQKTTKPKPIRWWPAVIIVGGFALTLALIWSTGSEDQANRVLTILSVTTLTSILLVTWMLFFSRLAKRTRLLNFGGLVGVIVLFCACFRFSQFSGNMMPLFEWRWAKHTLPTTAGQVANLSGNSLTMLSFPQFLGPSRDCKVPGPDLATDWNTQSPEKLWRQPIGPAWSGFAITGDRAVTQEQRAKNETVI
;
A
#
# COMPACT_ATOMS: atom_id res chain seq x y z
N MET A 1 38.69 58.33 -1.29
CA MET A 1 37.31 57.84 -1.48
C MET A 1 37.24 56.43 -0.93
N GLU A 2 36.81 56.28 0.32
CA GLU A 2 36.65 54.96 0.94
C GLU A 2 35.32 54.34 0.48
N THR A 3 35.39 53.29 -0.33
CA THR A 3 34.23 52.49 -0.71
C THR A 3 33.82 51.61 0.47
N THR A 4 32.81 52.04 1.23
CA THR A 4 32.22 51.27 2.32
C THR A 4 31.52 50.03 1.75
N GLN A 5 32.10 48.85 1.91
CA GLN A 5 31.45 47.59 1.56
C GLN A 5 30.25 47.35 2.49
N LYS A 6 29.03 47.54 1.97
CA LYS A 6 27.80 47.10 2.63
C LYS A 6 27.75 45.57 2.63
N THR A 7 28.19 44.96 3.72
CA THR A 7 27.97 43.53 3.99
C THR A 7 26.50 43.33 4.41
N THR A 8 25.64 43.02 3.45
CA THR A 8 24.25 42.65 3.73
C THR A 8 24.19 41.28 4.41
N LYS A 9 23.96 41.24 5.72
CA LYS A 9 23.72 40.00 6.47
C LYS A 9 22.52 39.23 5.87
N PRO A 10 22.63 37.91 5.64
CA PRO A 10 21.52 37.12 5.09
C PRO A 10 20.33 37.12 6.07
N LYS A 11 19.11 37.25 5.54
CA LYS A 11 17.87 37.20 6.34
C LYS A 11 17.72 35.79 6.95
N PRO A 12 17.26 35.67 8.20
CA PRO A 12 17.09 34.38 8.85
C PRO A 12 15.99 33.55 8.18
N ILE A 13 16.20 32.24 8.15
CA ILE A 13 15.29 31.23 7.59
C ILE A 13 14.03 31.15 8.46
N ARG A 14 12.85 31.08 7.84
CA ARG A 14 11.56 30.96 8.53
C ARG A 14 11.22 29.49 8.79
N TRP A 15 11.77 28.91 9.84
CA TRP A 15 11.57 27.50 10.20
C TRP A 15 10.21 27.19 10.84
N TRP A 16 9.58 28.17 11.50
CA TRP A 16 8.35 27.94 12.26
C TRP A 16 7.21 27.25 11.49
N PRO A 17 6.94 27.52 10.18
CA PRO A 17 5.87 26.82 9.49
C PRO A 17 6.21 25.35 9.25
N ALA A 18 7.48 25.02 8.96
CA ALA A 18 7.92 23.64 8.82
C ALA A 18 7.77 22.88 10.15
N VAL A 19 8.11 23.52 11.27
CA VAL A 19 7.94 22.92 12.60
C VAL A 19 6.47 22.63 12.88
N ILE A 20 5.55 23.54 12.54
CA ILE A 20 4.10 23.31 12.69
C ILE A 20 3.62 22.17 11.79
N ILE A 21 4.05 22.14 10.52
CA ILE A 21 3.66 21.09 9.57
C ILE A 21 4.12 19.71 10.07
N VAL A 22 5.37 19.60 10.51
CA VAL A 22 5.94 18.35 11.02
C VAL A 22 5.31 17.96 12.36
N GLY A 23 5.08 18.93 13.26
CA GLY A 23 4.41 18.69 14.54
C GLY A 23 2.97 18.21 14.36
N GLY A 24 2.23 18.82 13.44
CA GLY A 24 0.88 18.40 13.07
C GLY A 24 0.87 16.99 12.47
N PHE A 25 1.80 16.68 11.56
CA PHE A 25 1.99 15.34 11.02
C PHE A 25 2.23 14.29 12.10
N ALA A 26 3.18 14.55 13.01
CA ALA A 26 3.50 13.65 14.11
C ALA A 26 2.30 13.42 15.05
N LEU A 27 1.55 14.49 15.36
CA LEU A 27 0.33 14.40 16.15
C LEU A 27 -0.74 13.56 15.45
N THR A 28 -0.98 13.78 14.15
CA THR A 28 -1.94 13.00 13.37
C THR A 28 -1.55 11.52 13.34
N LEU A 29 -0.27 11.19 13.15
CA LEU A 29 0.18 9.80 13.23
C LEU A 29 -0.08 9.21 14.62
N ALA A 30 0.27 9.91 15.69
CA ALA A 30 0.02 9.44 17.06
C ALA A 30 -1.47 9.15 17.30
N LEU A 31 -2.36 10.01 16.81
CA LEU A 31 -3.81 9.81 16.89
C LEU A 31 -4.27 8.58 16.10
N ILE A 32 -3.75 8.38 14.88
CA ILE A 32 -4.08 7.20 14.06
C ILE A 32 -3.65 5.90 14.76
N TRP A 33 -2.49 5.90 15.43
CA TRP A 33 -2.03 4.73 16.18
C TRP A 33 -2.83 4.50 17.46
N SER A 34 -3.34 5.55 18.11
CA SER A 34 -4.14 5.43 19.33
C SER A 34 -5.58 5.00 19.09
N THR A 35 -6.17 5.27 17.92
CA THR A 35 -7.58 4.98 17.64
C THR A 35 -7.87 3.51 17.34
N GLY A 36 -6.85 2.65 17.25
CA GLY A 36 -7.01 1.19 17.26
C GLY A 36 -7.96 0.64 16.19
N SER A 37 -8.07 1.29 15.03
CA SER A 37 -9.00 0.83 13.98
C SER A 37 -8.66 -0.60 13.54
N GLU A 38 -9.61 -1.53 13.69
CA GLU A 38 -9.46 -2.91 13.20
C GLU A 38 -9.29 -2.97 11.67
N ASP A 39 -9.79 -1.94 10.97
CA ASP A 39 -9.65 -1.79 9.53
C ASP A 39 -8.26 -1.26 9.14
N GLN A 40 -7.33 -2.20 8.92
CA GLN A 40 -5.97 -1.88 8.51
C GLN A 40 -5.91 -1.15 7.16
N ALA A 41 -6.82 -1.42 6.23
CA ALA A 41 -6.81 -0.81 4.90
C ALA A 41 -7.09 0.69 4.98
N ASN A 42 -8.12 1.09 5.72
CA ASN A 42 -8.44 2.51 5.94
C ASN A 42 -7.32 3.26 6.68
N ARG A 43 -6.66 2.59 7.62
CA ARG A 43 -5.50 3.15 8.32
C ARG A 43 -4.35 3.46 7.35
N VAL A 44 -4.02 2.52 6.46
CA VAL A 44 -2.96 2.70 5.46
C VAL A 44 -3.29 3.85 4.50
N LEU A 45 -4.51 3.90 3.98
CA LEU A 45 -4.95 4.99 3.09
C LEU A 45 -4.89 6.36 3.77
N THR A 46 -5.26 6.44 5.04
CA THR A 46 -5.18 7.67 5.83
C THR A 46 -3.73 8.12 5.99
N ILE A 47 -2.82 7.20 6.36
CA ILE A 47 -1.39 7.49 6.51
C ILE A 47 -0.80 7.97 5.18
N LEU A 48 -1.12 7.32 4.06
CA LEU A 48 -0.64 7.73 2.73
C LEU A 48 -1.14 9.14 2.36
N SER A 49 -2.42 9.42 2.62
CA SER A 49 -3.03 10.73 2.33
C SER A 49 -2.41 11.85 3.16
N VAL A 50 -2.26 11.64 4.47
CA VAL A 50 -1.63 12.60 5.39
C VAL A 50 -0.16 12.83 5.01
N THR A 51 0.59 11.77 4.71
CA THR A 51 1.99 11.88 4.27
C THR A 51 2.12 12.67 2.97
N THR A 52 1.22 12.44 2.00
CA THR A 52 1.19 13.16 0.72
C THR A 52 0.91 14.64 0.94
N LEU A 53 -0.11 14.97 1.75
CA LEU A 53 -0.46 16.34 2.08
C LEU A 53 0.69 17.07 2.80
N THR A 54 1.29 16.46 3.83
CA THR A 54 2.44 17.01 4.54
C THR A 54 3.61 17.27 3.61
N SER A 55 3.90 16.35 2.68
CA SER A 55 4.96 16.51 1.69
C SER A 55 4.71 17.72 0.78
N ILE A 56 3.48 17.89 0.28
CA ILE A 56 3.08 19.05 -0.54
C ILE A 56 3.24 20.36 0.24
N LEU A 57 2.79 20.38 1.51
CA LEU A 57 2.91 21.55 2.37
C LEU A 57 4.38 21.92 2.65
N LEU A 58 5.23 20.93 2.90
CA LEU A 58 6.67 21.15 3.12
C LEU A 58 7.37 21.65 1.86
N VAL A 59 7.07 21.08 0.68
CA VAL A 59 7.62 21.57 -0.60
C VAL A 59 7.15 23.00 -0.87
N THR A 60 5.87 23.29 -0.65
CA THR A 60 5.31 24.64 -0.81
C THR A 60 5.98 25.64 0.13
N TRP A 61 6.13 25.29 1.41
CA TRP A 61 6.86 26.10 2.38
C TRP A 61 8.31 26.34 1.92
N MET A 62 9.01 25.29 1.51
CA MET A 62 10.41 25.36 1.10
C MET A 62 10.61 26.28 -0.10
N LEU A 63 9.73 26.19 -1.10
CA LEU A 63 9.81 26.99 -2.33
C LEU A 63 9.44 28.45 -2.14
N PHE A 64 8.39 28.75 -1.35
CA PHE A 64 7.81 30.09 -1.30
C PHE A 64 8.08 30.83 0.02
N PHE A 65 8.01 30.15 1.16
CA PHE A 65 7.91 30.80 2.49
C PHE A 65 9.17 30.68 3.36
N SER A 66 10.11 29.80 3.02
CA SER A 66 11.32 29.48 3.80
C SER A 66 12.34 30.62 3.92
N ARG A 67 12.32 31.60 3.00
CA ARG A 67 13.37 32.63 2.81
C ARG A 67 14.76 32.08 2.46
N LEU A 68 14.88 30.82 2.04
CA LEU A 68 16.15 30.25 1.56
C LEU A 68 16.67 30.98 0.31
N ALA A 69 17.97 30.90 0.06
CA ALA A 69 18.55 31.40 -1.20
C ALA A 69 17.94 30.66 -2.40
N LYS A 70 17.70 31.36 -3.52
CA LYS A 70 17.06 30.78 -4.72
C LYS A 70 17.79 29.53 -5.22
N ARG A 71 19.13 29.55 -5.21
CA ARG A 71 19.96 28.41 -5.58
C ARG A 71 19.71 27.20 -4.68
N THR A 72 19.65 27.41 -3.35
CA THR A 72 19.35 26.34 -2.39
C THR A 72 17.96 25.75 -2.61
N ARG A 73 16.93 26.58 -2.89
CA ARG A 73 15.58 26.08 -3.18
C ARG A 73 15.56 25.21 -4.43
N LEU A 74 16.20 25.69 -5.51
CA LEU A 74 16.23 24.97 -6.77
C LEU A 74 17.03 23.67 -6.69
N LEU A 75 18.15 23.66 -5.94
CA LEU A 75 18.93 22.44 -5.71
C LEU A 75 18.13 21.41 -4.90
N ASN A 76 17.47 21.81 -3.81
CA ASN A 76 16.65 20.88 -3.01
C ASN A 76 15.46 20.34 -3.81
N PHE A 77 14.76 21.21 -4.54
CA PHE A 77 13.64 20.81 -5.37
C PHE A 77 14.09 19.89 -6.52
N GLY A 78 15.16 20.26 -7.23
CA GLY A 78 15.73 19.44 -8.30
C GLY A 78 16.23 18.10 -7.78
N GLY A 79 16.85 18.06 -6.60
CA GLY A 79 17.25 16.83 -5.93
C GLY A 79 16.06 15.94 -5.58
N LEU A 80 14.99 16.50 -5.01
CA LEU A 80 13.76 15.77 -4.72
C LEU A 80 13.14 15.17 -5.98
N VAL A 81 13.00 15.98 -7.04
CA VAL A 81 12.51 15.51 -8.35
C VAL A 81 13.42 14.43 -8.91
N GLY A 82 14.74 14.59 -8.82
CA GLY A 82 15.72 13.59 -9.26
C GLY A 82 15.57 12.26 -8.53
N VAL A 83 15.35 12.26 -7.22
CA VAL A 83 15.10 11.05 -6.43
C VAL A 83 13.80 10.37 -6.85
N ILE A 84 12.72 11.15 -7.06
CA ILE A 84 11.43 10.61 -7.53
C ILE A 84 11.58 9.99 -8.93
N VAL A 85 12.26 10.68 -9.85
CA VAL A 85 12.51 10.18 -11.21
C VAL A 85 13.35 8.90 -11.17
N LEU A 86 14.41 8.88 -10.34
CA LEU A 86 15.25 7.69 -10.17
C LEU A 86 14.45 6.52 -9.60
N PHE A 87 13.61 6.76 -8.59
CA PHE A 87 12.72 5.75 -8.04
C PHE A 87 11.77 5.20 -9.11
N CYS A 88 11.08 6.06 -9.87
CA CYS A 88 10.18 5.64 -10.95
C CYS A 88 10.90 4.95 -12.12
N ALA A 89 12.18 5.23 -12.34
CA ALA A 89 13.01 4.55 -13.33
C ALA A 89 13.39 3.14 -12.88
N CYS A 90 13.73 2.96 -11.60
CA CYS A 90 14.16 1.67 -11.04
C CYS A 90 12.99 0.76 -10.64
N PHE A 91 11.90 1.34 -10.15
CA PHE A 91 10.76 0.62 -9.61
C PHE A 91 9.51 0.83 -10.45
N ARG A 92 8.67 -0.21 -10.51
CA ARG A 92 7.31 -0.12 -11.06
C ARG A 92 6.30 -0.42 -9.97
N PHE A 93 5.16 0.27 -10.04
CA PHE A 93 4.00 -0.11 -9.23
C PHE A 93 3.54 -1.50 -9.68
N SER A 94 3.39 -2.41 -8.71
CA SER A 94 2.98 -3.80 -8.96
C SER A 94 1.49 -3.97 -8.68
N GLN A 95 1.09 -3.81 -7.42
CA GLN A 95 -0.27 -4.02 -6.94
C GLN A 95 -0.44 -3.42 -5.55
N PHE A 96 -1.67 -3.38 -5.06
CA PHE A 96 -1.94 -3.20 -3.64
C PHE A 96 -2.02 -4.57 -2.96
N SER A 97 -1.57 -4.65 -1.71
CA SER A 97 -1.89 -5.80 -0.86
C SER A 97 -3.37 -5.76 -0.44
N GLY A 98 -3.88 -6.86 0.12
CA GLY A 98 -5.24 -6.91 0.68
C GLY A 98 -5.51 -5.86 1.77
N ASN A 99 -4.45 -5.31 2.38
CA ASN A 99 -4.54 -4.26 3.39
C ASN A 99 -4.14 -2.88 2.83
N MET A 100 -4.29 -2.68 1.52
CA MET A 100 -4.02 -1.43 0.80
C MET A 100 -2.57 -0.91 0.88
N MET A 101 -1.60 -1.77 1.17
CA MET A 101 -0.19 -1.38 1.08
C MET A 101 0.27 -1.39 -0.39
N PRO A 102 0.79 -0.28 -0.94
CA PRO A 102 1.31 -0.27 -2.30
C PRO A 102 2.60 -1.09 -2.36
N LEU A 103 2.64 -2.07 -3.26
CA LEU A 103 3.81 -2.90 -3.50
C LEU A 103 4.54 -2.41 -4.74
N PHE A 104 5.81 -2.09 -4.56
CA PHE A 104 6.72 -1.73 -5.63
C PHE A 104 7.72 -2.85 -5.85
N GLU A 105 8.06 -3.06 -7.11
CA GLU A 105 9.02 -4.07 -7.51
C GLU A 105 10.03 -3.50 -8.49
N TRP A 106 11.17 -4.16 -8.61
CA TRP A 106 12.15 -3.82 -9.63
C TRP A 106 11.50 -3.82 -11.01
N ARG A 107 11.78 -2.79 -11.80
CA ARG A 107 11.14 -2.62 -13.12
C ARG A 107 11.40 -3.79 -14.06
N TRP A 108 12.51 -4.51 -13.86
CA TRP A 108 12.94 -5.69 -14.61
C TRP A 108 12.74 -7.02 -13.87
N ALA A 109 11.96 -7.05 -12.78
CA ALA A 109 11.58 -8.30 -12.12
C ALA A 109 10.77 -9.20 -13.08
N LYS A 110 11.16 -10.48 -13.16
CA LYS A 110 10.46 -11.52 -13.92
C LYS A 110 9.60 -12.35 -12.97
N HIS A 111 8.32 -12.51 -13.30
CA HIS A 111 7.42 -13.43 -12.61
C HIS A 111 7.18 -14.66 -13.46
N THR A 112 7.52 -15.81 -12.93
CA THR A 112 7.14 -17.11 -13.52
C THR A 112 5.90 -17.59 -12.79
N LEU A 113 4.75 -17.50 -13.47
CA LEU A 113 3.53 -18.13 -12.99
C LEU A 113 3.52 -19.60 -13.40
N PRO A 114 3.04 -20.51 -12.53
CA PRO A 114 2.86 -21.89 -12.91
C PRO A 114 1.93 -21.97 -14.14
N THR A 115 2.32 -22.81 -15.10
CA THR A 115 1.44 -23.20 -16.20
C THR A 115 0.27 -23.96 -15.59
N THR A 116 -0.96 -23.56 -15.92
CA THR A 116 -2.20 -24.19 -15.46
C THR A 116 -2.31 -25.61 -16.03
N ALA A 117 -1.55 -26.55 -15.48
CA ALA A 117 -1.80 -27.97 -15.65
C ALA A 117 -2.87 -28.34 -14.63
N GLY A 118 -4.13 -28.19 -15.03
CA GLY A 118 -5.27 -28.54 -14.19
C GLY A 118 -5.25 -30.02 -13.86
N GLN A 119 -4.71 -30.39 -12.69
CA GLN A 119 -5.04 -31.67 -12.09
C GLN A 119 -6.47 -31.57 -11.59
N VAL A 120 -7.40 -32.12 -12.37
CA VAL A 120 -8.78 -32.28 -11.95
C VAL A 120 -8.79 -33.36 -10.88
N ALA A 121 -8.70 -32.96 -9.61
CA ALA A 121 -9.04 -33.86 -8.52
C ALA A 121 -10.54 -34.18 -8.65
N ASN A 122 -10.89 -35.46 -8.76
CA ASN A 122 -12.27 -35.91 -8.64
C ASN A 122 -12.54 -36.20 -7.17
N LEU A 123 -12.83 -35.17 -6.38
CA LEU A 123 -13.23 -35.36 -4.98
C LEU A 123 -14.76 -35.42 -4.91
N SER A 124 -15.30 -36.63 -4.99
CA SER A 124 -16.73 -36.92 -4.85
C SER A 124 -17.12 -36.82 -3.36
N GLY A 125 -17.57 -35.64 -2.90
CA GLY A 125 -17.98 -35.46 -1.50
C GLY A 125 -19.09 -34.42 -1.32
N ASN A 126 -20.31 -34.87 -1.02
CA ASN A 126 -21.48 -34.01 -0.78
C ASN A 126 -21.36 -33.10 0.47
N SER A 127 -20.45 -33.40 1.40
CA SER A 127 -20.31 -32.65 2.66
C SER A 127 -19.69 -31.26 2.49
N LEU A 128 -18.90 -31.03 1.44
CA LEU A 128 -18.24 -29.75 1.17
C LEU A 128 -19.19 -28.72 0.53
N THR A 129 -20.34 -29.16 0.01
CA THR A 129 -21.34 -28.26 -0.59
C THR A 129 -21.91 -27.28 0.43
N MET A 130 -22.07 -27.69 1.69
CA MET A 130 -22.54 -26.81 2.76
C MET A 130 -21.52 -25.72 3.12
N LEU A 131 -20.23 -25.98 2.87
CA LEU A 131 -19.13 -25.03 3.10
C LEU A 131 -18.79 -24.18 1.87
N SER A 132 -19.59 -24.27 0.81
CA SER A 132 -19.33 -23.56 -0.44
C SER A 132 -19.60 -22.07 -0.32
N PHE A 133 -18.79 -21.27 -1.01
CA PHE A 133 -18.89 -19.81 -1.11
C PHE A 133 -18.96 -19.41 -2.60
N PRO A 134 -20.06 -19.73 -3.31
CA PRO A 134 -20.08 -19.72 -4.78
C PRO A 134 -20.18 -18.31 -5.39
N GLN A 135 -20.49 -17.29 -4.61
CA GLN A 135 -20.78 -15.94 -5.10
C GLN A 135 -20.27 -14.87 -4.14
N PHE A 136 -20.24 -13.62 -4.62
CA PHE A 136 -19.88 -12.47 -3.80
C PHE A 136 -20.74 -12.39 -2.53
N LEU A 137 -20.09 -12.22 -1.38
CA LEU A 137 -20.68 -12.26 -0.04
C LEU A 137 -21.30 -13.61 0.37
N GLY A 138 -21.08 -14.68 -0.40
CA GLY A 138 -21.51 -16.05 -0.07
C GLY A 138 -22.96 -16.34 -0.47
N PRO A 139 -23.45 -17.57 -0.19
CA PRO A 139 -24.80 -18.01 -0.59
C PRO A 139 -25.91 -17.07 -0.11
N SER A 140 -25.80 -16.58 1.13
CA SER A 140 -26.74 -15.67 1.81
C SER A 140 -26.40 -14.18 1.68
N ARG A 141 -25.29 -13.85 1.01
CA ARG A 141 -24.79 -12.47 0.85
C ARG A 141 -24.47 -11.73 2.16
N ASP A 142 -24.04 -12.46 3.18
CA ASP A 142 -23.71 -11.95 4.52
C ASP A 142 -22.24 -12.18 4.92
N CYS A 143 -21.40 -12.63 3.98
CA CYS A 143 -19.98 -12.96 4.20
C CYS A 143 -19.75 -14.08 5.22
N LYS A 144 -20.68 -15.04 5.34
CA LYS A 144 -20.56 -16.14 6.31
C LYS A 144 -20.66 -17.50 5.63
N VAL A 145 -20.03 -18.48 6.27
CA VAL A 145 -20.15 -19.91 5.95
C VAL A 145 -20.49 -20.62 7.27
N PRO A 146 -21.40 -21.61 7.27
CA PRO A 146 -21.63 -22.42 8.45
C PRO A 146 -20.36 -23.17 8.85
N GLY A 147 -20.01 -23.18 10.12
CA GLY A 147 -18.80 -23.85 10.59
C GLY A 147 -18.63 -23.72 12.10
N PRO A 148 -17.66 -24.44 12.68
CA PRO A 148 -17.30 -24.24 14.08
C PRO A 148 -16.69 -22.85 14.27
N ASP A 149 -16.72 -22.35 15.51
CA ASP A 149 -16.01 -21.11 15.84
C ASP A 149 -14.52 -21.27 15.54
N LEU A 150 -13.95 -20.24 14.91
CA LEU A 150 -12.53 -20.21 14.60
C LEU A 150 -11.74 -19.92 15.88
N ALA A 151 -10.62 -20.61 16.08
CA ALA A 151 -9.69 -20.30 17.16
C ALA A 151 -9.22 -18.84 17.05
N THR A 152 -9.36 -18.08 18.13
CA THR A 152 -9.03 -16.65 18.19
C THR A 152 -7.67 -16.38 18.84
N ASP A 153 -7.15 -17.31 19.64
CA ASP A 153 -5.81 -17.18 20.22
C ASP A 153 -4.73 -17.65 19.25
N TRP A 154 -4.28 -16.73 18.40
CA TRP A 154 -3.24 -17.01 17.43
C TRP A 154 -1.83 -16.99 18.03
N ASN A 155 -1.66 -16.65 19.31
CA ASN A 155 -0.35 -16.72 19.98
C ASN A 155 -0.03 -18.15 20.41
N THR A 156 -1.04 -18.89 20.89
CA THR A 156 -0.88 -20.28 21.34
C THR A 156 -1.38 -21.30 20.32
N GLN A 157 -2.34 -20.91 19.46
CA GLN A 157 -2.98 -21.78 18.47
C GLN A 157 -3.01 -21.13 17.08
N SER A 158 -1.82 -20.77 16.56
CA SER A 158 -1.70 -20.20 15.22
C SER A 158 -2.14 -21.19 14.13
N PRO A 159 -2.89 -20.74 13.10
CA PRO A 159 -3.32 -21.61 12.01
C PRO A 159 -2.14 -22.14 11.18
N GLU A 160 -2.22 -23.39 10.75
CA GLU A 160 -1.23 -24.01 9.87
C GLU A 160 -1.51 -23.67 8.39
N LYS A 161 -0.45 -23.40 7.62
CA LYS A 161 -0.55 -23.19 6.18
C LYS A 161 -0.67 -24.53 5.46
N LEU A 162 -1.89 -24.90 5.07
CA LEU A 162 -2.16 -26.14 4.33
C LEU A 162 -1.63 -26.13 2.90
N TRP A 163 -1.76 -25.02 2.19
CA TRP A 163 -1.29 -24.89 0.80
C TRP A 163 -0.99 -23.43 0.43
N ARG A 164 -0.25 -23.24 -0.65
CA ARG A 164 -0.02 -21.93 -1.27
C ARG A 164 0.22 -22.10 -2.76
N GLN A 165 -0.58 -21.42 -3.58
CA GLN A 165 -0.40 -21.38 -5.03
C GLN A 165 0.10 -20.00 -5.45
N PRO A 166 1.24 -19.90 -6.16
CA PRO A 166 1.64 -18.66 -6.80
C PRO A 166 0.63 -18.30 -7.91
N ILE A 167 0.07 -17.11 -7.83
CA ILE A 167 -0.87 -16.55 -8.82
C ILE A 167 -0.41 -15.15 -9.22
N GLY A 168 -0.91 -14.67 -10.36
CA GLY A 168 -0.70 -13.30 -10.82
C GLY A 168 -1.43 -12.28 -9.94
N PRO A 169 -1.24 -10.97 -10.21
CA PRO A 169 -1.96 -9.92 -9.50
C PRO A 169 -3.47 -10.10 -9.59
N ALA A 170 -4.16 -9.92 -8.47
CA ALA A 170 -5.57 -10.21 -8.33
C ALA A 170 -6.20 -9.32 -7.26
N TRP A 171 -7.46 -8.96 -7.46
CA TRP A 171 -8.24 -8.15 -6.51
C TRP A 171 -9.54 -8.85 -6.10
N SER A 172 -9.78 -10.04 -6.67
CA SER A 172 -10.99 -10.82 -6.42
C SER A 172 -10.81 -11.74 -5.22
N GLY A 173 -11.90 -11.97 -4.49
CA GLY A 173 -12.00 -13.12 -3.60
C GLY A 173 -12.14 -14.42 -4.40
N PHE A 174 -12.25 -15.54 -3.69
CA PHE A 174 -12.50 -16.84 -4.30
C PHE A 174 -14.00 -17.14 -4.37
N ALA A 175 -14.44 -17.75 -5.48
CA ALA A 175 -15.67 -18.50 -5.51
C ALA A 175 -15.34 -19.98 -5.28
N ILE A 176 -15.98 -20.59 -4.29
CA ILE A 176 -15.65 -21.94 -3.83
C ILE A 176 -16.89 -22.81 -3.93
N THR A 177 -16.76 -23.97 -4.57
CA THR A 177 -17.81 -25.00 -4.61
C THR A 177 -17.17 -26.36 -4.40
N GLY A 178 -17.56 -27.04 -3.31
CA GLY A 178 -17.00 -28.34 -2.97
C GLY A 178 -15.48 -28.27 -2.79
N ASP A 179 -14.76 -28.97 -3.66
CA ASP A 179 -13.30 -29.08 -3.69
C ASP A 179 -12.61 -28.09 -4.64
N ARG A 180 -13.36 -27.20 -5.27
CA ARG A 180 -12.83 -26.25 -6.26
C ARG A 180 -12.93 -24.83 -5.74
N ALA A 181 -11.84 -24.10 -5.91
CA ALA A 181 -11.79 -22.67 -5.69
C ALA A 181 -11.36 -22.02 -7.00
N VAL A 182 -12.12 -21.03 -7.46
CA VAL A 182 -11.80 -20.24 -8.64
C VAL A 182 -11.61 -18.79 -8.26
N THR A 183 -10.67 -18.11 -8.91
CA THR A 183 -10.45 -16.67 -8.72
C THR A 183 -9.98 -16.04 -10.03
N GLN A 184 -9.91 -14.71 -10.03
CA GLN A 184 -9.37 -13.94 -11.13
C GLN A 184 -7.90 -13.61 -10.84
N GLU A 185 -7.03 -13.74 -11.84
CA GLU A 185 -5.66 -13.26 -11.82
C GLU A 185 -5.33 -12.46 -13.10
N GLN A 186 -4.20 -11.75 -13.10
CA GLN A 186 -3.65 -11.07 -14.26
C GLN A 186 -2.42 -11.81 -14.79
N ARG A 187 -2.46 -12.19 -16.07
CA ARG A 187 -1.32 -12.72 -16.82
C ARG A 187 -0.92 -11.72 -17.90
N ALA A 188 0.17 -11.00 -17.63
CA ALA A 188 0.64 -9.90 -18.48
C ALA A 188 -0.47 -8.84 -18.70
N LYS A 189 -1.07 -8.80 -19.90
CA LYS A 189 -2.14 -7.84 -20.25
C LYS A 189 -3.55 -8.43 -20.13
N ASN A 190 -3.66 -9.71 -19.80
CA ASN A 190 -4.93 -10.43 -19.80
C ASN A 190 -5.41 -10.68 -18.38
N GLU A 191 -6.70 -10.48 -18.15
CA GLU A 191 -7.39 -11.03 -16.99
C GLU A 191 -7.80 -12.47 -17.30
N THR A 192 -7.64 -13.36 -16.33
CA THR A 192 -7.89 -14.80 -16.51
C THR A 192 -8.54 -15.35 -15.24
N VAL A 193 -9.48 -16.27 -15.41
CA VAL A 193 -10.05 -17.05 -14.30
C VAL A 193 -9.26 -18.35 -14.18
N ILE A 194 -8.82 -18.67 -12.97
CA ILE A 194 -8.06 -19.88 -12.65
C ILE A 194 -8.68 -20.65 -11.51
#